data_AF-A0A0N8KIS1-F1
#
_entry.id   AF-A0A0N8KIS1-F1
#
_cell.length_a   1.000
_cell.length_b   1.000
_cell.length_c   1.000
_cell.angle_alpha   90.00
_cell.angle_beta   90.00
_cell.angle_gamma   90.00
#
_symmetry.space_group_name_H-M   'P 1'
#
loop_
_entity.id
_entity.type
_entity.pdbx_description
1 polymer ?
#
loop_
_entity_poly.entity_id
_entity_poly.type
_entity_poly.pdbx_seq_one_letter_code
_entity_poly.pdbx_strand_id
1 'polypeptide(L)'
;MTDTPPKPPEEQGRWERRVESALWNSRFLVMLAVVPSLLGSLMLFIVGTVDILKIVADVMGYYLLGGTQDIHESLVPDIIIAVDIYLIAIVMLIFSLGVYRLFVSRIDQAEESTLRHPFNVASLDQLKDKIARVVILAVIIEFFRAVVDIRFATPLEAIYLALSVLALAAALYLMSLGHKKE
;
A
#
# COMPACT_ATOMS: atom_id res chain seq x y z
N MET A 1 33.16 32.12 15.06
CA MET A 1 33.53 30.97 15.92
C MET A 1 32.98 31.20 17.31
N THR A 2 31.90 30.51 17.68
CA THR A 2 31.51 30.25 19.07
C THR A 2 30.76 28.93 19.07
N ASP A 3 31.50 27.84 18.88
CA ASP A 3 31.02 26.50 19.27
C ASP A 3 30.86 26.52 20.78
N THR A 4 29.62 26.54 21.24
CA THR A 4 29.32 26.26 22.64
C THR A 4 29.10 24.75 22.74
N PRO A 5 29.87 24.04 23.58
CA PRO A 5 29.81 22.59 23.66
C PRO A 5 28.43 22.13 24.17
N PRO A 6 27.97 20.93 23.76
CA PRO A 6 26.67 20.41 24.19
C PRO A 6 26.64 20.27 25.72
N LYS A 7 25.55 20.80 26.31
CA LYS A 7 25.36 20.88 27.77
C LYS A 7 25.23 19.49 28.40
N PRO A 8 25.72 19.29 29.65
CA PRO A 8 25.64 18.01 30.35
C PRO A 8 24.18 17.58 30.63
N PRO A 9 23.92 16.27 30.82
CA PRO A 9 22.57 15.68 30.92
C PRO A 9 21.72 16.14 32.13
N GLU A 10 22.31 16.90 33.06
CA GLU A 10 21.64 17.40 34.26
C GLU A 10 20.77 18.66 34.01
N GLU A 11 20.98 19.39 32.91
CA GLU A 11 20.21 20.60 32.55
C GLU A 11 19.11 20.38 31.50
N GLN A 12 18.76 19.14 31.15
CA GLN A 12 17.70 18.86 30.19
C GLN A 12 16.31 18.86 30.85
N GLY A 13 15.38 19.63 30.30
CA GLY A 13 14.04 19.79 30.86
C GLY A 13 13.26 18.47 30.88
N ARG A 14 12.41 18.25 31.88
CA ARG A 14 11.48 17.09 31.92
C ARG A 14 10.63 16.93 30.65
N TRP A 15 10.46 18.02 29.89
CA TRP A 15 9.80 18.03 28.59
C TRP A 15 10.69 17.48 27.47
N GLU A 16 11.97 17.81 27.43
CA GLU A 16 12.92 17.24 26.44
C GLU A 16 13.04 15.74 26.60
N ARG A 17 13.21 15.23 27.83
CA ARG A 17 13.26 13.78 28.08
C ARG A 17 11.98 13.05 27.69
N ARG A 18 10.81 13.69 27.81
CA ARG A 18 9.53 13.12 27.37
C ARG A 18 9.39 13.13 25.85
N VAL A 19 9.84 14.19 25.18
CA VAL A 19 9.82 14.30 23.72
C VAL A 19 10.80 13.31 23.11
N GLU A 20 12.00 13.19 23.67
CA GLU A 20 13.02 12.22 23.27
C GLU A 20 12.55 10.78 23.51
N SER A 21 11.96 10.50 24.67
CA SER A 21 11.33 9.20 24.94
C SER A 21 10.17 8.89 23.99
N ALA A 22 9.33 9.88 23.63
CA ALA A 22 8.25 9.71 22.66
C ALA A 22 8.77 9.50 21.22
N LEU A 23 9.86 10.19 20.84
CA LEU A 23 10.57 9.99 19.56
C LEU A 23 11.17 8.57 19.47
N TRP A 24 11.76 8.08 20.56
CA TRP A 24 12.24 6.70 20.66
C TRP A 24 11.09 5.68 20.59
N ASN A 25 9.97 5.96 21.25
CA ASN A 25 8.79 5.07 21.25
C ASN A 25 8.06 5.03 19.89
N SER A 26 8.18 6.10 19.09
CA SER A 26 7.66 6.18 17.71
C SER A 26 8.24 5.08 16.80
N ARG A 27 9.54 4.77 16.90
CA ARG A 27 10.18 3.70 16.11
C ARG A 27 9.55 2.34 16.38
N PHE A 28 9.23 2.04 17.65
CA PHE A 28 8.61 0.77 18.03
C PHE A 28 7.18 0.66 17.49
N LEU A 29 6.41 1.75 17.54
CA LEU A 29 5.03 1.80 17.01
C LEU A 29 5.00 1.59 15.49
N VAL A 30 5.95 2.18 14.77
CA VAL A 30 6.12 1.97 13.32
C VAL A 30 6.53 0.53 13.00
N MET A 31 7.49 -0.04 13.74
CA MET A 31 7.88 -1.45 13.54
C MET A 31 6.70 -2.40 13.78
N LEU A 32 5.83 -2.09 14.75
CA LEU A 32 4.63 -2.87 15.03
C LEU A 32 3.65 -2.88 13.83
N ALA A 33 3.61 -1.83 13.01
CA ALA A 33 2.83 -1.81 11.77
C ALA A 33 3.56 -2.47 10.58
N VAL A 34 4.88 -2.29 10.48
CA VAL A 34 5.69 -2.80 9.35
C VAL A 34 5.78 -4.33 9.36
N VAL A 35 6.04 -4.94 10.52
CA VAL A 35 6.29 -6.39 10.63
C VAL A 35 5.07 -7.23 10.19
N PRO A 36 3.84 -6.99 10.69
CA PRO A 36 2.66 -7.74 10.23
C PRO A 36 2.37 -7.48 8.75
N SER A 37 2.58 -6.26 8.26
CA SER A 37 2.36 -5.91 6.85
C SER A 37 3.31 -6.65 5.92
N LEU A 38 4.59 -6.78 6.33
CA LEU A 38 5.60 -7.52 5.60
C LEU A 38 5.28 -9.02 5.57
N LEU A 39 4.94 -9.59 6.73
CA LEU A 39 4.53 -11.01 6.83
C LEU A 39 3.27 -11.29 6.01
N GLY A 40 2.27 -10.40 6.06
CA GLY A 40 1.05 -10.50 5.25
C GLY A 40 1.36 -10.49 3.76
N SER A 41 2.24 -9.59 3.30
CA SER A 41 2.66 -9.57 1.89
C SER A 41 3.34 -10.88 1.47
N LEU A 42 4.19 -11.44 2.33
CA LEU A 42 4.89 -12.70 2.05
C LEU A 42 3.93 -13.89 1.98
N MET A 43 2.97 -13.96 2.92
CA MET A 43 1.91 -14.98 2.90
C MET A 43 1.09 -14.90 1.61
N LEU A 44 0.66 -13.70 1.21
CA LEU A 44 -0.11 -13.51 -0.02
C LEU A 44 0.69 -13.84 -1.28
N PHE A 45 2.00 -13.54 -1.30
CA PHE A 45 2.89 -13.97 -2.39
C PHE A 45 2.91 -15.50 -2.51
N ILE A 46 3.02 -16.22 -1.39
CA ILE A 46 3.02 -17.69 -1.38
C ILE A 46 1.69 -18.22 -1.89
N VAL A 47 0.56 -17.71 -1.36
CA VAL A 47 -0.78 -18.12 -1.77
C VAL A 47 -1.00 -17.87 -3.27
N GLY A 48 -0.71 -16.66 -3.75
CA GLY A 48 -0.85 -16.32 -5.16
C GLY A 48 0.04 -17.18 -6.07
N THR A 49 1.29 -17.49 -5.64
CA THR A 49 2.17 -18.39 -6.40
C THR A 49 1.55 -19.78 -6.52
N VAL A 50 1.05 -20.33 -5.41
CA VAL A 50 0.43 -21.66 -5.38
C VAL A 50 -0.81 -21.72 -6.27
N ASP A 51 -1.64 -20.68 -6.25
CA ASP A 51 -2.87 -20.66 -7.05
C ASP A 51 -2.60 -20.55 -8.56
N ILE A 52 -1.62 -19.72 -8.97
CA ILE A 52 -1.16 -19.70 -10.37
C ILE A 52 -0.62 -21.07 -10.80
N LEU A 53 0.17 -21.74 -9.94
CA LEU A 53 0.71 -23.06 -10.25
C LEU A 53 -0.38 -24.12 -10.42
N LYS A 54 -1.45 -24.08 -9.61
CA LYS A 54 -2.61 -24.97 -9.77
C LYS A 54 -3.29 -24.75 -11.12
N ILE A 55 -3.58 -23.49 -11.47
CA ILE A 55 -4.21 -23.15 -12.76
C ILE A 55 -3.35 -23.65 -13.93
N VAL A 56 -2.04 -23.46 -13.87
CA VAL A 56 -1.11 -23.96 -14.89
C VAL A 56 -1.14 -25.48 -14.97
N ALA A 57 -1.16 -26.17 -13.83
CA ALA A 57 -1.26 -27.63 -13.78
C ALA A 57 -2.58 -28.14 -14.38
N ASP A 58 -3.70 -27.46 -14.11
CA ASP A 58 -5.02 -27.80 -14.64
C ASP A 58 -5.08 -27.60 -16.18
N VAL A 59 -4.54 -26.50 -16.69
CA VAL A 59 -4.41 -26.26 -18.14
C VAL A 59 -3.54 -27.33 -18.79
N MET A 60 -2.39 -27.62 -18.21
CA MET A 60 -1.47 -28.62 -18.75
C MET A 60 -2.09 -30.02 -18.73
N GLY A 61 -2.80 -30.37 -17.65
CA GLY A 61 -3.56 -31.62 -17.54
C GLY A 61 -4.61 -31.74 -18.64
N TYR A 62 -5.37 -30.68 -18.91
CA TYR A 62 -6.36 -30.70 -19.99
C TYR A 62 -5.77 -30.90 -21.38
N TYR A 63 -4.71 -30.15 -21.73
CA TYR A 63 -4.07 -30.26 -23.04
C TYR A 63 -3.38 -31.61 -23.24
N LEU A 64 -2.89 -32.25 -22.17
CA LEU A 64 -2.22 -33.55 -22.23
C LEU A 64 -3.19 -34.74 -22.17
N LEU A 65 -4.32 -34.63 -21.45
CA LEU A 65 -5.27 -35.73 -21.23
C LEU A 65 -6.54 -35.65 -22.10
N GLY A 66 -6.70 -34.62 -22.94
CA GLY A 66 -7.72 -34.56 -23.98
C GLY A 66 -9.15 -34.33 -23.47
N GLY A 67 -9.35 -33.34 -22.58
CA GLY A 67 -10.68 -32.96 -22.10
C GLY A 67 -11.56 -32.33 -23.19
N THR A 68 -12.85 -32.63 -23.19
CA THR A 68 -13.83 -32.21 -24.22
C THR A 68 -14.76 -31.08 -23.75
N GLN A 69 -14.37 -30.28 -22.75
CA GLN A 69 -15.20 -29.21 -22.18
C GLN A 69 -14.49 -27.85 -22.27
N ASP A 70 -15.24 -26.80 -22.62
CA ASP A 70 -14.73 -25.42 -22.75
C ASP A 70 -14.19 -24.88 -21.42
N ILE A 71 -12.91 -25.12 -21.12
CA ILE A 71 -12.29 -24.61 -19.89
C ILE A 71 -12.18 -23.08 -19.89
N HIS A 72 -12.31 -22.42 -21.05
CA HIS A 72 -12.18 -20.97 -21.14
C HIS A 72 -13.15 -20.22 -20.23
N GLU A 73 -14.34 -20.78 -19.96
CA GLU A 73 -15.35 -20.14 -19.11
C GLU A 73 -14.99 -20.17 -17.61
N SER A 74 -14.12 -21.10 -17.18
CA SER A 74 -13.64 -21.20 -15.79
C SER A 74 -12.21 -20.67 -15.60
N LEU A 75 -11.35 -20.77 -16.61
CA LEU A 75 -9.96 -20.33 -16.55
C LEU A 75 -9.79 -18.82 -16.35
N VAL A 76 -10.57 -18.02 -17.07
CA VAL A 76 -10.41 -16.55 -17.04
C VAL A 76 -10.71 -15.98 -15.64
N PRO A 77 -11.83 -16.34 -14.98
CA PRO A 77 -12.07 -15.95 -13.59
C PRO A 77 -10.96 -16.38 -12.63
N ASP A 78 -10.49 -17.63 -12.69
CA ASP A 78 -9.47 -18.15 -11.78
C ASP A 78 -8.13 -17.40 -11.90
N ILE A 79 -7.74 -17.07 -13.14
CA ILE A 79 -6.54 -16.24 -13.39
C ILE A 79 -6.70 -14.85 -12.80
N ILE A 80 -7.87 -14.20 -12.95
CA ILE A 80 -8.05 -12.84 -12.44
C ILE A 80 -8.01 -12.83 -10.91
N ILE A 81 -8.61 -13.82 -10.26
CA ILE A 81 -8.55 -13.98 -8.79
C ILE A 81 -7.10 -14.17 -8.32
N ALA A 82 -6.34 -15.03 -9.00
CA ALA A 82 -4.95 -15.29 -8.64
C ALA A 82 -4.04 -14.05 -8.85
N VAL A 83 -4.27 -13.28 -9.92
CA VAL A 83 -3.55 -12.03 -10.20
C VAL A 83 -3.88 -10.95 -9.18
N ASP A 84 -5.13 -10.85 -8.74
CA ASP A 84 -5.54 -9.89 -7.72
C ASP A 84 -4.84 -10.13 -6.38
N ILE A 85 -4.75 -11.40 -5.94
CA ILE A 85 -4.00 -11.77 -4.72
C ILE A 85 -2.54 -11.30 -4.80
N TYR A 86 -1.89 -11.48 -5.96
CA TYR A 86 -0.53 -11.00 -6.21
C TYR A 86 -0.42 -9.48 -6.13
N LEU A 87 -1.42 -8.78 -6.68
CA LEU A 87 -1.45 -7.34 -6.71
C LEU A 87 -1.58 -6.76 -5.29
N ILE A 88 -2.45 -7.35 -4.47
CA ILE A 88 -2.57 -7.00 -3.04
C ILE A 88 -1.26 -7.31 -2.30
N ALA A 89 -0.61 -8.44 -2.59
CA ALA A 89 0.69 -8.77 -2.00
C ALA A 89 1.75 -7.69 -2.30
N ILE A 90 1.82 -7.23 -3.54
CA ILE A 90 2.74 -6.15 -3.96
C ILE A 90 2.40 -4.83 -3.27
N VAL A 91 1.12 -4.47 -3.19
CA VAL A 91 0.68 -3.23 -2.50
C VAL A 91 1.04 -3.29 -1.01
N MET A 92 0.78 -4.40 -0.34
CA MET A 92 1.16 -4.63 1.07
C MET A 92 2.68 -4.54 1.27
N LEU A 93 3.47 -5.09 0.33
CA LEU A 93 4.94 -5.01 0.37
C LEU A 93 5.43 -3.56 0.20
N ILE A 94 4.92 -2.85 -0.81
CA ILE A 94 5.25 -1.43 -1.05
C ILE A 94 4.84 -0.58 0.14
N PHE A 95 3.67 -0.84 0.73
CA PHE A 95 3.19 -0.15 1.92
C PHE A 95 4.12 -0.37 3.11
N SER A 96 4.46 -1.62 3.43
CA SER A 96 5.37 -1.96 4.52
C SER A 96 6.75 -1.30 4.34
N LEU A 97 7.34 -1.43 3.15
CA LEU A 97 8.63 -0.82 2.82
C LEU A 97 8.55 0.72 2.78
N GLY A 98 7.42 1.27 2.35
CA GLY A 98 7.13 2.70 2.31
C GLY A 98 7.09 3.28 3.71
N VAL A 99 6.31 2.68 4.63
CA VAL A 99 6.24 3.08 6.04
C VAL A 99 7.60 2.94 6.71
N TYR A 100 8.33 1.85 6.46
CA TYR A 100 9.69 1.66 6.98
C TYR A 100 10.65 2.77 6.54
N ARG A 101 10.77 3.02 5.23
CA ARG A 101 11.64 4.08 4.70
C ARG A 101 11.19 5.47 5.16
N LEU A 102 9.89 5.67 5.29
CA LEU A 102 9.34 6.96 5.62
C LEU A 102 9.63 7.37 7.06
N PHE A 103 9.38 6.47 8.00
CA PHE A 103 9.46 6.78 9.41
C PHE A 103 10.79 6.36 10.01
N VAL A 104 11.39 5.24 9.60
CA VAL A 104 12.68 4.80 10.16
C VAL A 104 13.85 5.54 9.52
N SER A 105 13.91 5.63 8.19
CA SER A 105 15.05 6.27 7.50
C SER A 105 15.05 7.81 7.57
N ARG A 106 13.91 8.46 7.82
CA ARG A 106 13.90 9.91 8.14
C ARG A 106 14.34 10.21 9.55
N ILE A 107 14.08 9.33 10.52
CA ILE A 107 14.51 9.53 11.91
C ILE A 107 16.05 9.47 11.97
N ASP A 108 16.70 8.52 11.28
CA ASP A 108 18.17 8.46 11.23
C ASP A 108 18.80 9.70 10.58
N GLN A 109 18.19 10.21 9.49
CA GLN A 109 18.65 11.47 8.85
C GLN A 109 18.38 12.71 9.72
N ALA A 110 17.31 12.71 10.51
CA ALA A 110 17.00 13.80 11.44
C ALA A 110 18.03 13.84 12.59
N GLU A 111 18.46 12.68 13.07
CA GLU A 111 19.49 12.52 14.11
C GLU A 111 20.86 13.04 13.65
N GLU A 112 21.29 12.73 12.42
CA GLU A 112 22.48 13.33 11.80
C GLU A 112 22.33 14.84 11.53
N SER A 113 21.11 15.32 11.25
CA SER A 113 20.81 16.73 10.96
C SER A 113 20.56 17.61 12.18
N THR A 114 20.79 17.12 13.41
CA THR A 114 20.64 17.87 14.67
C THR A 114 21.44 19.20 14.70
N LEU A 115 22.26 19.48 13.70
CA LEU A 115 22.91 20.78 13.51
C LEU A 115 22.12 21.88 12.79
N ARG A 116 20.96 21.68 12.13
CA ARG A 116 20.21 22.83 11.55
C ARG A 116 18.68 22.68 11.49
N HIS A 117 18.08 23.29 12.50
CA HIS A 117 16.80 24.03 12.56
C HIS A 117 15.44 23.37 12.22
N PRO A 118 14.40 23.73 13.00
CA PRO A 118 13.12 23.04 13.08
C PRO A 118 12.06 23.63 12.14
N PHE A 119 11.10 22.80 11.74
CA PHE A 119 9.87 23.13 10.99
C PHE A 119 10.02 23.42 9.49
N ASN A 120 10.31 22.37 8.71
CA ASN A 120 10.04 22.35 7.27
C ASN A 120 8.64 21.75 6.99
N VAL A 121 7.61 22.60 7.12
CA VAL A 121 6.18 22.27 6.90
C VAL A 121 5.90 21.82 5.44
N ALA A 122 6.80 22.09 4.50
CA ALA A 122 6.70 21.63 3.10
C ALA A 122 6.87 20.10 2.91
N SER A 123 7.46 19.39 3.87
CA SER A 123 7.76 17.95 3.72
C SER A 123 6.62 17.01 4.16
N LEU A 124 5.64 17.53 4.93
CA LEU A 124 4.45 16.78 5.31
C LEU A 124 3.40 16.77 4.18
N ASP A 125 3.24 17.86 3.43
CA ASP A 125 2.35 17.86 2.26
C ASP A 125 2.88 16.99 1.13
N GLN A 126 4.19 17.01 0.87
CA GLN A 126 4.80 16.09 -0.09
C GLN A 126 4.68 14.61 0.32
N LEU A 127 4.51 14.35 1.61
CA LEU A 127 4.27 13.01 2.11
C LEU A 127 2.79 12.63 2.03
N LYS A 128 1.90 13.57 2.36
CA LYS A 128 0.45 13.44 2.22
C LYS A 128 0.06 13.11 0.79
N ASP A 129 0.66 13.77 -0.21
CA ASP A 129 0.39 13.50 -1.63
C ASP A 129 0.88 12.12 -2.07
N LYS A 130 2.03 11.68 -1.55
CA LYS A 130 2.57 10.34 -1.86
C LYS A 130 1.74 9.23 -1.22
N ILE A 131 1.27 9.43 0.01
CA ILE A 131 0.41 8.46 0.71
C ILE A 131 -0.99 8.45 0.09
N ALA A 132 -1.59 9.61 -0.21
CA ALA A 132 -2.89 9.72 -0.85
C ALA A 132 -2.92 8.95 -2.17
N ARG A 133 -1.88 9.09 -3.00
CA ARG A 133 -1.75 8.35 -4.26
C ARG A 133 -1.78 6.83 -4.09
N VAL A 134 -1.15 6.31 -3.05
CA VAL A 134 -1.13 4.85 -2.76
C VAL A 134 -2.48 4.36 -2.25
N VAL A 135 -3.16 5.13 -1.38
CA VAL A 135 -4.50 4.78 -0.88
C VAL A 135 -5.53 4.76 -2.01
N ILE A 136 -5.47 5.74 -2.92
CA ILE A 136 -6.35 5.80 -4.10
C ILE A 136 -6.14 4.58 -4.99
N LEU A 137 -4.88 4.20 -5.25
CA LEU A 137 -4.56 3.02 -6.05
C LEU A 137 -5.17 1.75 -5.42
N ALA A 138 -5.04 1.58 -4.10
CA ALA A 138 -5.62 0.45 -3.37
C ALA A 138 -7.16 0.39 -3.51
N VAL A 139 -7.86 1.53 -3.40
CA VAL A 139 -9.32 1.60 -3.60
C VAL A 139 -9.72 1.24 -5.02
N ILE A 140 -8.95 1.69 -6.03
CA ILE A 140 -9.20 1.35 -7.43
C ILE A 140 -9.07 -0.16 -7.65
N ILE A 141 -8.05 -0.80 -7.08
CA ILE A 141 -7.79 -2.23 -7.22
C ILE A 141 -8.96 -3.04 -6.62
N GLU A 142 -9.36 -2.74 -5.39
CA GLU A 142 -10.46 -3.43 -4.70
C GLU A 142 -11.78 -3.27 -5.47
N PHE A 143 -12.00 -2.08 -6.05
CA PHE A 143 -13.15 -1.84 -6.90
C PHE A 143 -13.13 -2.69 -8.17
N PHE A 144 -11.99 -2.79 -8.86
CA PHE A 144 -11.86 -3.64 -10.06
C PHE A 144 -12.04 -5.12 -9.75
N ARG A 145 -11.53 -5.58 -8.60
CA ARG A 145 -11.76 -6.95 -8.12
C ARG A 145 -13.26 -7.23 -7.95
N ALA A 146 -13.97 -6.34 -7.24
CA ALA A 146 -15.41 -6.46 -7.04
C ALA A 146 -16.19 -6.41 -8.36
N VAL A 147 -15.73 -5.62 -9.33
CA VAL A 147 -16.33 -5.53 -10.68
C VAL A 147 -16.20 -6.85 -11.45
N VAL A 148 -15.04 -7.52 -11.39
CA VAL A 148 -14.79 -8.75 -12.14
C VAL A 148 -15.57 -9.94 -11.57
N ASP A 149 -15.82 -9.98 -10.27
CA ASP A 149 -16.53 -11.09 -9.61
C ASP A 149 -18.06 -11.06 -9.84
N ILE A 150 -18.59 -9.94 -10.34
CA ILE A 150 -20.02 -9.81 -10.64
C ILE A 150 -20.39 -10.64 -11.87
N ARG A 151 -21.19 -11.68 -11.65
CA ARG A 151 -21.88 -12.38 -12.72
C ARG A 151 -23.13 -11.60 -13.10
N PHE A 152 -23.17 -11.06 -14.32
CA PHE A 152 -24.30 -10.29 -14.83
C PHE A 152 -25.53 -11.20 -15.01
N ALA A 153 -26.41 -11.22 -14.02
CA ALA A 153 -27.68 -11.94 -14.10
C ALA A 153 -28.77 -11.08 -14.73
N THR A 154 -28.68 -9.76 -14.56
CA THR A 154 -29.68 -8.81 -15.08
C THR A 154 -29.03 -7.60 -15.79
N PRO A 155 -29.69 -7.02 -16.81
CA PRO A 155 -29.19 -5.81 -17.49
C PRO A 155 -29.04 -4.59 -16.55
N LEU A 156 -29.76 -4.60 -15.43
CA LEU A 156 -29.76 -3.54 -14.42
C LEU A 156 -28.46 -3.54 -13.60
N GLU A 157 -27.89 -4.71 -13.32
CA GLU A 157 -26.58 -4.84 -12.67
C GLU A 157 -25.46 -4.23 -13.51
N ALA A 158 -25.52 -4.39 -14.84
CA ALA A 158 -24.57 -3.75 -15.76
C ALA A 158 -24.64 -2.22 -15.70
N ILE A 159 -25.84 -1.65 -15.50
CA ILE A 159 -26.03 -0.20 -15.34
C ILE A 159 -25.47 0.28 -13.99
N TYR A 160 -25.73 -0.45 -12.89
CA TYR A 160 -25.16 -0.13 -11.59
C TYR A 160 -23.63 -0.19 -11.59
N LEU A 161 -23.06 -1.16 -12.31
CA LEU A 161 -21.62 -1.27 -12.50
C LEU A 161 -21.07 -0.04 -13.24
N ALA A 162 -21.67 0.30 -14.39
CA ALA A 162 -21.27 1.47 -15.17
C ALA A 162 -21.35 2.77 -14.35
N LEU A 163 -22.41 2.94 -13.54
CA LEU A 163 -22.57 4.07 -12.64
C LEU A 163 -21.45 4.13 -11.58
N SER A 164 -21.08 2.98 -11.02
CA SER A 164 -20.04 2.87 -10.00
C SER A 164 -18.66 3.22 -10.56
N VAL A 165 -18.34 2.73 -11.76
CA VAL A 165 -17.10 3.07 -12.48
C VAL A 165 -17.05 4.57 -12.79
N LEU A 166 -18.19 5.15 -13.22
CA LEU A 166 -18.29 6.57 -13.52
C LEU A 166 -18.12 7.45 -12.26
N ALA A 167 -18.70 7.03 -11.13
CA ALA A 167 -18.52 7.71 -9.85
C ALA A 167 -17.05 7.65 -9.38
N LEU A 168 -16.38 6.51 -9.54
CA LEU A 168 -14.95 6.37 -9.24
C LEU A 168 -14.11 7.28 -10.14
N ALA A 169 -14.35 7.27 -11.46
CA ALA A 169 -13.66 8.15 -12.39
C ALA A 169 -13.88 9.63 -12.05
N ALA A 170 -15.09 10.02 -11.67
CA ALA A 170 -15.41 11.37 -11.22
C ALA A 170 -14.67 11.74 -9.94
N ALA A 171 -14.61 10.86 -8.95
CA ALA A 171 -13.87 11.08 -7.70
C ALA A 171 -12.36 11.27 -7.97
N LEU A 172 -11.78 10.46 -8.85
CA LEU A 172 -10.37 10.58 -9.27
C LEU A 172 -10.12 11.89 -10.01
N TYR A 173 -11.00 12.26 -10.93
CA TYR A 173 -10.90 13.50 -11.68
C TYR A 173 -10.96 14.72 -10.75
N LEU A 174 -11.91 14.75 -9.81
CA LEU A 174 -12.06 15.83 -8.84
C LEU A 174 -10.80 15.97 -7.96
N MET A 175 -10.23 14.84 -7.55
CA MET A 175 -9.00 14.83 -6.76
C MET A 175 -7.78 15.31 -7.57
N SER A 176 -7.71 14.97 -8.86
CA SER A 176 -6.66 15.47 -9.76
C SER A 176 -6.75 16.99 -9.98
N LEU A 177 -7.96 17.56 -9.94
CA LEU A 177 -8.16 19.01 -10.00
C LEU A 177 -7.67 19.73 -8.74
N GLY A 178 -7.81 19.10 -7.56
CA GLY A 178 -7.29 19.63 -6.30
C GLY A 178 -5.77 19.74 -6.29
N HIS A 179 -5.07 18.77 -6.88
CA HIS A 179 -3.60 18.77 -7.00
C HIS A 179 -3.04 19.81 -7.98
N LYS A 180 -3.85 20.37 -8.89
CA LYS A 180 -3.38 21.31 -9.92
C LYS A 180 -3.45 22.78 -9.48
N LYS A 181 -3.92 23.05 -8.25
CA LYS A 181 -4.19 24.40 -7.73
C LYS A 181 -3.17 24.89 -6.69
N GLU A 182 -2.11 24.12 -6.43
CA GLU A 182 -0.93 24.55 -5.67
C GLU A 182 0.32 24.60 -6.53
#